data_AF-A0A3R9WT77-F1
#
_entry.id   AF-A0A3R9WT77-F1
#
_cell.length_a   1.000
_cell.length_b   1.000
_cell.length_c   1.000
_cell.angle_alpha   90.00
_cell.angle_beta   90.00
_cell.angle_gamma   90.00
#
_symmetry.space_group_name_H-M   'P 1'
#
loop_
_entity.id
_entity.type
_entity.pdbx_description
1 polymer ?
#
loop_
_entity_poly.entity_id
_entity_poly.type
_entity_poly.pdbx_seq_one_letter_code
_entity_poly.pdbx_strand_id
1 'polypeptide(L)'
;MVNRRELIEGSVAVAAIGLAAARAPAAPASGLVHRPEAFGARGDGRHNDTAAFHQLSRAVADAGGGTILLARGRTYVVGSQTPRADGSLTGESIIALEGLRRPLAVVGNGARLLAEPGLKFGRFDAAGQRLDLPMPNTEIKGVAWPYQGMIDIRGCHAPVLVSDLVLDGNLPALRIGGQHGDIGWQIPGSGVFLSGNLAGEQLIGITSRHHGQDGIMVNAPAARQGRTRLERVRCFENGRQGLSIIGGHGYDLVDCEFARSARGPVSSPPGAGVDIEAEGEPVRDLHFVRCRFVDNVGIGMVADSGDSADARFDECLFVGTSTWSAWPRKPGFRFNRCTFAGAVVQCHSDRTDPAKAVQFADCLFTDDPKLAGGQPVYLADPKGGTIVDTGGGGSHNLLFRRCRFALTHNGILPWSWNATYEDCTMRQALAQTNHSKGRFLGTTRMDAPNPDIYGSLVLGTLIVNGKMIERGQIGDNDW
;
A
#
# COMPACT_ATOMS: atom_id res chain seq x y z
N MET A 1 28.19 -2.40 39.80
CA MET A 1 27.90 -1.09 39.20
C MET A 1 28.78 -1.00 37.96
N VAL A 2 28.23 -1.23 36.78
CA VAL A 2 28.99 -1.36 35.51
C VAL A 2 28.42 -0.35 34.52
N ASN A 3 29.32 0.42 33.90
CA ASN A 3 29.03 1.60 33.10
C ASN A 3 28.49 1.22 31.70
N ARG A 4 27.50 2.00 31.26
CA ARG A 4 26.68 1.90 30.05
C ARG A 4 27.44 2.08 28.72
N ARG A 5 28.78 2.02 28.72
CA ARG A 5 29.64 2.38 27.57
C ARG A 5 30.49 1.25 26.99
N GLU A 6 30.44 0.05 27.56
CA GLU A 6 31.25 -1.11 27.10
C GLU A 6 30.41 -2.25 26.49
N LEU A 7 29.12 -2.01 26.19
CA LEU A 7 28.21 -3.01 25.60
C LEU A 7 27.91 -2.77 24.10
N ILE A 8 28.74 -1.98 23.41
CA ILE A 8 28.63 -1.69 21.98
C ILE A 8 30.01 -1.86 21.34
N GLU A 9 30.58 -3.05 21.44
CA GLU A 9 31.74 -3.43 20.61
C GLU A 9 31.78 -4.96 20.58
N GLY A 10 31.42 -5.53 19.43
CA GLY A 10 31.50 -6.96 19.18
C GLY A 10 30.16 -7.61 18.87
N SER A 11 29.72 -7.47 17.62
CA SER A 11 29.03 -8.49 16.80
C SER A 11 28.27 -7.81 15.66
N VAL A 12 29.01 -7.34 14.64
CA VAL A 12 28.42 -6.98 13.36
C VAL A 12 29.12 -7.82 12.29
N ALA A 13 28.74 -9.10 12.21
CA ALA A 13 28.86 -9.85 10.98
C ALA A 13 27.64 -9.48 10.14
N VAL A 14 27.77 -8.43 9.32
CA VAL A 14 26.76 -8.03 8.33
C VAL A 14 26.60 -9.20 7.35
N ALA A 15 25.47 -9.88 7.41
CA ALA A 15 24.98 -10.64 6.27
C ALA A 15 24.66 -9.62 5.15
N ALA A 16 25.59 -9.49 4.20
CA ALA A 16 25.39 -8.73 2.98
C ALA A 16 24.32 -9.44 2.13
N ILE A 17 23.06 -9.19 2.43
CA ILE A 17 21.95 -9.48 1.52
C ILE A 17 22.08 -8.46 0.40
N GLY A 18 22.32 -8.94 -0.82
CA GLY A 18 22.61 -8.13 -1.98
C GLY A 18 21.58 -7.02 -2.16
N LEU A 19 22.02 -5.77 -1.92
CA LEU A 19 21.38 -4.64 -2.55
C LEU A 19 21.52 -4.86 -4.04
N ALA A 20 20.40 -5.15 -4.71
CA ALA A 20 20.30 -4.99 -6.15
C ALA A 20 20.87 -3.60 -6.47
N ALA A 21 21.95 -3.59 -7.26
CA ALA A 21 22.62 -2.36 -7.65
C ALA A 21 21.56 -1.38 -8.14
N ALA A 22 21.47 -0.23 -7.48
CA ALA A 22 20.61 0.85 -7.90
C ALA A 22 20.99 1.21 -9.34
N ARG A 23 20.19 0.73 -10.30
CA ARG A 23 20.29 1.22 -11.68
C ARG A 23 20.03 2.72 -11.58
N ALA A 24 21.01 3.50 -12.05
CA ALA A 24 20.90 4.95 -12.11
C ALA A 24 19.55 5.34 -12.71
N PRO A 25 18.89 6.42 -12.21
CA PRO A 25 17.66 6.91 -12.82
C PRO A 25 17.91 7.10 -14.31
N ALA A 26 16.93 6.70 -15.13
CA ALA A 26 17.03 6.87 -16.56
C ALA A 26 17.34 8.34 -16.84
N ALA A 27 18.46 8.60 -17.53
CA ALA A 27 18.83 9.96 -17.91
C ALA A 27 17.65 10.60 -18.64
N PRO A 28 17.39 11.91 -18.44
CA PRO A 28 16.33 12.61 -19.17
C PRO A 28 16.51 12.32 -20.66
N ALA A 29 15.42 11.89 -21.30
CA ALA A 29 15.45 11.51 -22.70
C ALA A 29 16.05 12.67 -23.51
N SER A 30 17.17 12.43 -24.22
CA SER A 30 17.67 13.37 -25.20
C SER A 30 16.61 13.51 -26.29
N GLY A 31 15.78 14.55 -26.20
CA GLY A 31 14.55 14.65 -26.97
C GLY A 31 13.88 16.00 -26.84
N LEU A 32 12.81 16.17 -27.60
CA LEU A 32 12.00 17.39 -27.64
C LEU A 32 11.44 17.69 -26.24
N VAL A 33 11.66 18.92 -25.77
CA VAL A 33 11.17 19.40 -24.48
C VAL A 33 9.89 20.20 -24.72
N HIS A 34 8.80 19.75 -24.12
CA HIS A 34 7.51 20.40 -24.15
C HIS A 34 7.20 21.00 -22.78
N ARG A 35 6.77 22.26 -22.78
CA ARG A 35 6.35 22.99 -21.58
C ARG A 35 4.88 23.35 -21.71
N PRO A 36 4.05 23.19 -20.67
CA PRO A 36 2.64 23.55 -20.75
C PRO A 36 2.43 25.04 -21.09
N GLU A 37 3.36 25.93 -20.71
CA GLU A 37 3.31 27.36 -21.04
C GLU A 37 3.39 27.64 -22.54
N ALA A 38 4.08 26.78 -23.31
CA ALA A 38 4.14 26.90 -24.77
C ALA A 38 2.76 26.66 -25.43
N PHE A 39 1.83 26.07 -24.67
CA PHE A 39 0.45 25.79 -25.07
C PHE A 39 -0.55 26.67 -24.32
N GLY A 40 -0.09 27.72 -23.65
CA GLY A 40 -0.93 28.72 -22.99
C GLY A 40 -1.22 28.50 -21.51
N ALA A 41 -0.62 27.49 -20.87
CA ALA A 41 -0.78 27.31 -19.42
C ALA A 41 -0.16 28.48 -18.65
N ARG A 42 -0.84 28.90 -17.58
CA ARG A 42 -0.39 29.98 -16.70
C ARG A 42 0.31 29.46 -15.46
N GLY A 43 -0.17 28.35 -14.87
CA GLY A 43 0.44 27.77 -13.68
C GLY A 43 0.43 28.72 -12.47
N ASP A 44 -0.59 29.58 -12.38
CA ASP A 44 -0.73 30.59 -11.33
C ASP A 44 -1.65 30.18 -10.17
N GLY A 45 -2.11 28.92 -10.18
CA GLY A 45 -3.02 28.36 -9.19
C GLY A 45 -4.44 28.91 -9.22
N ARG A 46 -4.83 29.62 -10.29
CA ARG A 46 -6.17 30.21 -10.44
C ARG A 46 -6.80 29.89 -11.78
N HIS A 47 -6.04 29.96 -12.86
CA HIS A 47 -6.57 29.69 -14.18
C HIS A 47 -6.60 28.18 -14.46
N ASN A 48 -7.70 27.73 -15.05
CA ASN A 48 -7.82 26.36 -15.52
C ASN A 48 -6.94 26.17 -16.77
N ASP A 49 -5.88 25.39 -16.60
CA ASP A 49 -4.84 25.10 -17.58
C ASP A 49 -5.14 23.82 -18.41
N THR A 50 -6.32 23.18 -18.24
CA THR A 50 -6.65 21.88 -18.87
C THR A 50 -6.45 21.89 -20.38
N ALA A 51 -6.90 22.95 -21.07
CA ALA A 51 -6.76 23.06 -22.52
C ALA A 51 -5.29 23.07 -22.98
N ALA A 52 -4.38 23.66 -22.20
CA ALA A 52 -2.95 23.66 -22.49
C ALA A 52 -2.34 22.27 -22.26
N PHE A 53 -2.78 21.53 -21.23
CA PHE A 53 -2.35 20.16 -20.96
C PHE A 53 -2.85 19.16 -22.03
N HIS A 54 -4.03 19.38 -22.59
CA HIS A 54 -4.50 18.63 -23.76
C HIS A 54 -3.59 18.82 -24.98
N GLN A 55 -3.24 20.07 -25.31
CA GLN A 55 -2.36 20.36 -26.43
C GLN A 55 -0.94 19.83 -26.20
N LEU A 56 -0.44 19.95 -24.97
CA LEU A 56 0.83 19.37 -24.54
C LEU A 56 0.85 17.85 -24.75
N SER A 57 -0.19 17.14 -24.29
CA SER A 57 -0.27 15.67 -24.43
C SER A 57 -0.28 15.25 -25.90
N ARG A 58 -1.05 15.95 -26.74
CA ARG A 58 -1.06 15.72 -28.20
C ARG A 58 0.33 15.91 -28.81
N ALA A 59 1.01 17.02 -28.49
CA ALA A 59 2.34 17.29 -29.04
C ALA A 59 3.38 16.23 -28.65
N VAL A 60 3.31 15.70 -27.43
CA VAL A 60 4.20 14.61 -26.98
C VAL A 60 3.84 13.28 -27.65
N ALA A 61 2.55 12.99 -27.79
CA ALA A 61 2.07 11.79 -28.48
C ALA A 61 2.48 11.79 -29.96
N ASP A 62 2.33 12.92 -30.66
CA ASP A 62 2.74 13.11 -32.06
C ASP A 62 4.26 12.93 -32.23
N ALA A 63 5.05 13.32 -31.22
CA ALA A 63 6.50 13.09 -31.19
C ALA A 63 6.88 11.64 -30.84
N GLY A 64 5.91 10.82 -30.42
CA GLY A 64 6.07 9.43 -29.99
C GLY A 64 6.71 9.26 -28.60
N GLY A 65 6.85 10.35 -27.84
CA GLY A 65 7.57 10.45 -26.57
C GLY A 65 8.33 11.78 -26.47
N GLY A 66 9.11 11.98 -25.39
CA GLY A 66 9.84 13.22 -25.15
C GLY A 66 9.84 13.62 -23.68
N THR A 67 10.17 14.89 -23.41
CA THR A 67 10.17 15.43 -22.04
C THR A 67 9.06 16.45 -21.87
N ILE A 68 8.14 16.22 -20.93
CA ILE A 68 7.28 17.25 -20.35
C ILE A 68 8.04 17.90 -19.19
N LEU A 69 8.28 19.20 -19.27
CA LEU A 69 8.99 19.96 -18.24
C LEU A 69 8.08 21.02 -17.64
N LEU A 70 7.58 20.76 -16.42
CA LEU A 70 6.78 21.74 -15.69
C LEU A 70 7.67 22.83 -15.09
N ALA A 71 7.14 24.05 -15.04
CA ALA A 71 7.84 25.17 -14.45
C ALA A 71 7.94 25.00 -12.92
N ARG A 72 9.13 25.27 -12.39
CA ARG A 72 9.46 25.04 -10.99
C ARG A 72 8.46 25.71 -10.04
N GLY A 73 7.89 24.92 -9.13
CA GLY A 73 7.02 25.40 -8.05
C GLY A 73 5.66 25.98 -8.50
N ARG A 74 5.30 25.91 -9.78
CA ARG A 74 4.00 26.40 -10.26
C ARG A 74 2.85 25.51 -9.81
N THR A 75 1.66 26.08 -9.69
CA THR A 75 0.41 25.32 -9.52
C THR A 75 -0.42 25.46 -10.78
N TYR A 76 -0.68 24.38 -11.48
CA TYR A 76 -1.59 24.34 -12.62
C TYR A 76 -2.94 23.82 -12.14
N VAL A 77 -4.00 24.61 -12.31
CA VAL A 77 -5.36 24.13 -12.02
C VAL A 77 -5.85 23.35 -13.23
N VAL A 78 -6.31 22.12 -13.05
CA VAL A 78 -6.62 21.19 -14.16
C VAL A 78 -7.89 20.39 -13.89
N GLY A 79 -8.54 19.91 -14.94
CA GLY A 79 -9.80 19.18 -14.89
C GLY A 79 -10.98 20.01 -15.37
N SER A 80 -11.85 19.36 -16.12
CA SER A 80 -13.16 19.84 -16.55
C SER A 80 -14.06 18.62 -16.81
N GLN A 81 -15.38 18.81 -16.85
CA GLN A 81 -16.33 17.72 -17.06
C GLN A 81 -17.23 17.98 -18.25
N THR A 82 -17.39 16.97 -19.10
CA THR A 82 -18.26 17.03 -20.27
C THR A 82 -19.51 16.16 -20.01
N PRO A 83 -20.73 16.71 -20.20
CA PRO A 83 -21.97 15.94 -20.11
C PRO A 83 -22.04 14.86 -21.19
N ARG A 84 -22.58 13.70 -20.84
CA ARG A 84 -22.91 12.62 -21.77
C ARG A 84 -24.42 12.50 -21.98
N ALA A 85 -24.81 11.80 -23.06
CA ALA A 85 -26.22 11.58 -23.40
C ALA A 85 -26.99 10.79 -22.33
N ASP A 86 -26.30 9.98 -21.53
CA ASP A 86 -26.86 9.22 -20.40
C ASP A 86 -26.97 10.06 -19.11
N GLY A 87 -26.64 11.35 -19.13
CA GLY A 87 -26.68 12.24 -17.97
C GLY A 87 -25.48 12.11 -17.03
N SER A 88 -24.48 11.27 -17.35
CA SER A 88 -23.20 11.23 -16.65
C SER A 88 -22.32 12.44 -17.01
N LEU A 89 -21.32 12.72 -16.17
CA LEU A 89 -20.34 13.78 -16.38
C LEU A 89 -18.94 13.18 -16.36
N THR A 90 -18.23 13.26 -17.47
CA THR A 90 -16.92 12.61 -17.57
C THR A 90 -15.80 13.61 -17.60
N GLY A 91 -14.83 13.37 -16.73
CA GLY A 91 -13.62 14.16 -16.65
C GLY A 91 -12.85 14.14 -17.96
N GLU A 92 -12.44 15.32 -18.40
CA GLU A 92 -11.46 15.48 -19.47
C GLU A 92 -10.09 14.96 -19.01
N SER A 93 -9.29 14.48 -19.97
CA SER A 93 -7.91 14.07 -19.72
C SER A 93 -7.05 15.22 -19.19
N ILE A 94 -5.97 14.94 -18.45
CA ILE A 94 -5.01 15.98 -18.04
C ILE A 94 -3.68 15.73 -18.77
N ILE A 95 -2.85 14.82 -18.26
CA ILE A 95 -1.76 14.23 -19.04
C ILE A 95 -2.21 12.83 -19.43
N ALA A 96 -2.56 12.62 -20.70
CA ALA A 96 -2.98 11.32 -21.22
C ALA A 96 -2.10 10.94 -22.41
N LEU A 97 -1.31 9.88 -22.26
CA LEU A 97 -0.31 9.45 -23.24
C LEU A 97 -0.42 7.95 -23.46
N GLU A 98 -0.48 7.55 -24.73
CA GLU A 98 -0.69 6.15 -25.10
C GLU A 98 0.26 5.71 -26.21
N GLY A 99 0.71 4.46 -26.17
CA GLY A 99 1.40 3.84 -27.29
C GLY A 99 2.76 4.42 -27.62
N LEU A 100 3.40 5.11 -26.67
CA LEU A 100 4.68 5.80 -26.91
C LEU A 100 5.79 4.82 -27.24
N ARG A 101 6.57 5.14 -28.27
CA ARG A 101 7.69 4.32 -28.78
C ARG A 101 9.05 4.91 -28.44
N ARG A 102 9.09 6.15 -27.99
CA ARG A 102 10.29 6.84 -27.49
C ARG A 102 10.14 7.11 -25.99
N PRO A 103 11.25 7.20 -25.24
CA PRO A 103 11.19 7.41 -23.80
C PRO A 103 10.38 8.66 -23.44
N LEU A 104 9.64 8.58 -22.34
CA LEU A 104 8.86 9.68 -21.78
C LEU A 104 9.48 10.10 -20.44
N ALA A 105 9.67 11.41 -20.25
CA ALA A 105 9.97 11.99 -18.96
C ALA A 105 8.96 13.10 -18.63
N VAL A 106 8.27 13.00 -17.50
CA VAL A 106 7.47 14.07 -16.89
C VAL A 106 8.25 14.60 -15.70
N VAL A 107 8.83 15.78 -15.85
CA VAL A 107 9.68 16.43 -14.85
C VAL A 107 8.91 17.58 -14.22
N GLY A 108 8.49 17.37 -12.98
CA GLY A 108 7.62 18.28 -12.25
C GLY A 108 8.32 19.51 -11.67
N ASN A 109 9.62 19.43 -11.31
CA ASN A 109 10.36 20.51 -10.65
C ASN A 109 9.63 21.10 -9.41
N GLY A 110 8.95 20.26 -8.64
CA GLY A 110 8.13 20.67 -7.49
C GLY A 110 6.84 21.40 -7.87
N ALA A 111 6.40 21.33 -9.13
CA ALA A 111 5.11 21.83 -9.54
C ALA A 111 3.96 21.01 -8.95
N ARG A 112 2.77 21.61 -8.91
CA ARG A 112 1.52 21.00 -8.47
C ARG A 112 0.51 20.98 -9.61
N LEU A 113 -0.11 19.83 -9.86
CA LEU A 113 -1.38 19.74 -10.57
C LEU A 113 -2.49 19.71 -9.53
N LEU A 114 -3.38 20.69 -9.57
CA LEU A 114 -4.49 20.85 -8.63
C LEU A 114 -5.81 20.65 -9.39
N ALA A 115 -6.66 19.73 -8.95
CA ALA A 115 -7.96 19.56 -9.57
C ALA A 115 -8.81 20.83 -9.42
N GLU A 116 -9.51 21.22 -10.49
CA GLU A 116 -10.43 22.36 -10.50
C GLU A 116 -11.47 22.18 -9.38
N PRO A 117 -11.68 23.20 -8.52
CA PRO A 117 -12.71 23.14 -7.50
C PRO A 117 -14.11 23.01 -8.11
N GLY A 118 -15.02 22.36 -7.38
CA GLY A 118 -16.42 22.25 -7.76
C GLY A 118 -16.75 21.19 -8.81
N LEU A 119 -15.76 20.48 -9.37
CA LEU A 119 -16.02 19.29 -10.18
C LEU A 119 -16.79 18.25 -9.34
N LYS A 120 -17.67 17.50 -10.00
CA LYS A 120 -18.51 16.49 -9.36
C LYS A 120 -17.78 15.14 -9.26
N PHE A 121 -17.89 14.47 -8.12
CA PHE A 121 -17.40 13.11 -7.91
C PHE A 121 -18.48 12.28 -7.20
N GLY A 122 -18.95 11.21 -7.83
CA GLY A 122 -20.03 10.36 -7.33
C GLY A 122 -21.30 10.48 -8.16
N ARG A 123 -22.44 10.09 -7.58
CA ARG A 123 -23.73 10.04 -8.29
C ARG A 123 -24.64 11.22 -7.93
N PHE A 124 -25.30 11.76 -8.95
CA PHE A 124 -26.17 12.92 -8.87
C PHE A 124 -27.49 12.69 -9.59
N ASP A 125 -28.54 13.36 -9.12
CA ASP A 125 -29.81 13.44 -9.84
C ASP A 125 -29.75 14.47 -10.99
N ALA A 126 -30.87 14.61 -11.73
CA ALA A 126 -30.98 15.56 -12.84
C ALA A 126 -30.88 17.03 -12.40
N ALA A 127 -31.20 17.35 -11.14
CA ALA A 127 -31.01 18.69 -10.56
C ALA A 127 -29.56 18.92 -10.09
N GLY A 128 -28.71 17.90 -10.16
CA GLY A 128 -27.32 17.93 -9.70
C GLY A 128 -27.15 17.81 -8.20
N GLN A 129 -28.15 17.31 -7.48
CA GLN A 129 -28.07 16.97 -6.06
C GLN A 129 -27.49 15.57 -5.87
N ARG A 130 -26.89 15.32 -4.69
CA ARG A 130 -26.40 14.01 -4.30
C ARG A 130 -27.53 12.98 -4.39
N LEU A 131 -27.28 11.87 -5.07
CA LEU A 131 -28.21 10.76 -5.22
C LEU A 131 -27.63 9.49 -4.61
N ASP A 132 -28.15 9.08 -3.45
CA ASP A 132 -27.80 7.82 -2.80
C ASP A 132 -28.77 6.71 -3.24
N LEU A 133 -28.22 5.58 -3.68
CA LEU A 133 -28.98 4.39 -4.10
C LEU A 133 -28.51 3.17 -3.30
N PRO A 134 -29.35 2.12 -3.18
CA PRO A 134 -28.90 0.84 -2.62
C PRO A 134 -27.70 0.28 -3.39
N MET A 135 -26.75 -0.32 -2.67
CA MET A 135 -25.59 -1.00 -3.25
C MET A 135 -25.84 -2.51 -3.35
N PRO A 136 -25.31 -3.22 -4.36
CA PRO A 136 -24.50 -2.71 -5.46
C PRO A 136 -25.34 -1.92 -6.47
N ASN A 137 -24.71 -0.94 -7.12
CA ASN A 137 -25.33 -0.09 -8.11
C ASN A 137 -24.38 0.18 -9.28
N THR A 138 -24.66 -0.49 -10.40
CA THR A 138 -23.86 -0.43 -11.63
C THR A 138 -24.47 0.49 -12.70
N GLU A 139 -25.58 1.18 -12.43
CA GLU A 139 -26.16 2.11 -13.39
C GLU A 139 -25.31 3.38 -13.51
N ILE A 140 -24.87 3.70 -14.73
CA ILE A 140 -23.95 4.81 -15.02
C ILE A 140 -24.64 6.19 -15.04
N LYS A 141 -25.97 6.22 -15.16
CA LYS A 141 -26.75 7.46 -15.24
C LYS A 141 -26.52 8.33 -14.01
N GLY A 142 -26.13 9.58 -14.26
CA GLY A 142 -25.86 10.57 -13.20
C GLY A 142 -24.54 10.39 -12.46
N VAL A 143 -23.69 9.45 -12.88
CA VAL A 143 -22.33 9.29 -12.33
C VAL A 143 -21.43 10.39 -12.87
N ALA A 144 -20.58 10.95 -12.01
CA ALA A 144 -19.64 12.01 -12.36
C ALA A 144 -18.26 11.72 -11.77
N TRP A 145 -17.20 11.95 -12.55
CA TRP A 145 -15.82 11.90 -12.07
C TRP A 145 -14.95 13.01 -12.70
N PRO A 146 -13.94 13.53 -11.99
CA PRO A 146 -13.18 14.71 -12.43
C PRO A 146 -12.10 14.38 -13.48
N TYR A 147 -11.56 13.17 -13.47
CA TYR A 147 -10.52 12.67 -14.40
C TYR A 147 -10.36 11.16 -14.19
N GLN A 148 -9.71 10.47 -15.13
CA GLN A 148 -9.32 9.07 -14.94
C GLN A 148 -8.08 8.97 -14.03
N GLY A 149 -6.98 9.54 -14.51
CA GLY A 149 -5.76 9.85 -13.77
C GLY A 149 -5.37 11.30 -14.07
N MET A 150 -4.75 12.02 -13.13
CA MET A 150 -4.07 13.28 -13.48
C MET A 150 -2.93 13.04 -14.46
N ILE A 151 -2.25 11.90 -14.28
CA ILE A 151 -1.29 11.34 -15.23
C ILE A 151 -1.78 9.94 -15.59
N ASP A 152 -2.16 9.75 -16.84
CA ASP A 152 -2.65 8.48 -17.39
C ASP A 152 -1.74 8.06 -18.55
N ILE A 153 -0.95 7.00 -18.34
CA ILE A 153 0.06 6.54 -19.30
C ILE A 153 -0.16 5.07 -19.61
N ARG A 154 -0.44 4.77 -20.88
CA ARG A 154 -0.89 3.44 -21.31
C ARG A 154 -0.13 2.87 -22.48
N GLY A 155 0.00 1.54 -22.53
CA GLY A 155 0.46 0.82 -23.72
C GLY A 155 1.85 1.26 -24.23
N CYS A 156 2.69 1.87 -23.41
CA CYS A 156 3.96 2.43 -23.86
C CYS A 156 5.02 1.33 -24.02
N HIS A 157 5.77 1.40 -25.11
CA HIS A 157 6.85 0.46 -25.45
C HIS A 157 8.23 0.94 -24.99
N ALA A 158 8.34 2.20 -24.58
CA ALA A 158 9.57 2.82 -24.12
C ALA A 158 9.48 3.23 -22.64
N PRO A 159 10.62 3.39 -21.94
CA PRO A 159 10.63 3.72 -20.51
C PRO A 159 9.90 5.02 -20.19
N VAL A 160 9.27 5.04 -19.02
CA VAL A 160 8.53 6.18 -18.48
C VAL A 160 9.18 6.66 -17.19
N LEU A 161 9.43 7.96 -17.08
CA LEU A 161 9.83 8.63 -15.84
C LEU A 161 8.79 9.69 -15.49
N VAL A 162 8.33 9.70 -14.24
CA VAL A 162 7.53 10.77 -13.64
C VAL A 162 8.23 11.20 -12.36
N SER A 163 8.56 12.49 -12.22
CA SER A 163 9.40 12.94 -11.10
C SER A 163 9.00 14.29 -10.53
N ASP A 164 9.23 14.46 -9.23
CA ASP A 164 9.20 15.72 -8.48
C ASP A 164 7.94 16.55 -8.69
N LEU A 165 6.75 15.97 -8.46
CA LEU A 165 5.49 16.71 -8.56
C LEU A 165 4.47 16.34 -7.48
N VAL A 166 3.61 17.30 -7.20
CA VAL A 166 2.42 17.13 -6.35
C VAL A 166 1.18 16.98 -7.24
N LEU A 167 0.50 15.85 -7.10
CA LEU A 167 -0.83 15.61 -7.65
C LEU A 167 -1.83 15.80 -6.52
N ASP A 168 -2.71 16.79 -6.68
CA ASP A 168 -3.65 17.18 -5.64
C ASP A 168 -5.07 17.12 -6.21
N GLY A 169 -5.75 16.00 -5.95
CA GLY A 169 -7.09 15.76 -6.44
C GLY A 169 -8.16 16.70 -5.88
N ASN A 170 -7.79 17.56 -4.94
CA ASN A 170 -8.63 18.62 -4.38
C ASN A 170 -9.96 18.10 -3.82
N LEU A 171 -9.99 16.85 -3.34
CA LEU A 171 -11.19 16.17 -2.87
C LEU A 171 -12.06 17.02 -1.91
N PRO A 172 -11.50 17.78 -0.95
CA PRO A 172 -12.31 18.65 -0.09
C PRO A 172 -13.08 19.77 -0.81
N ALA A 173 -12.65 20.17 -2.01
CA ALA A 173 -13.29 21.20 -2.82
C ALA A 173 -14.14 20.63 -3.96
N LEU A 174 -14.21 19.31 -4.11
CA LEU A 174 -15.10 18.67 -5.07
C LEU A 174 -16.54 18.65 -4.54
N ARG A 175 -17.50 18.59 -5.45
CA ARG A 175 -18.90 18.31 -5.10
C ARG A 175 -19.06 16.80 -4.99
N ILE A 176 -19.30 16.29 -3.79
CA ILE A 176 -19.42 14.85 -3.53
C ILE A 176 -20.87 14.39 -3.68
N GLY A 177 -21.08 13.44 -4.58
CA GLY A 177 -22.35 12.75 -4.83
C GLY A 177 -22.44 11.42 -4.10
N GLY A 178 -23.48 10.65 -4.39
CA GLY A 178 -23.69 9.33 -3.81
C GLY A 178 -22.73 8.29 -4.39
N GLN A 179 -22.83 7.09 -3.85
CA GLN A 179 -21.99 5.93 -4.18
C GLN A 179 -22.32 5.31 -5.54
N HIS A 180 -21.36 4.60 -6.13
CA HIS A 180 -21.51 3.86 -7.39
C HIS A 180 -20.50 2.71 -7.45
N GLY A 181 -20.92 1.56 -7.97
CA GLY A 181 -20.14 0.33 -8.04
C GLY A 181 -20.75 -0.80 -7.20
N ASP A 182 -19.93 -1.75 -6.79
CA ASP A 182 -20.31 -2.81 -5.86
C ASP A 182 -20.37 -2.32 -4.40
N ILE A 183 -19.40 -1.48 -3.99
CA ILE A 183 -19.35 -0.83 -2.68
C ILE A 183 -18.62 0.52 -2.74
N GLY A 184 -19.12 1.54 -2.03
CA GLY A 184 -18.46 2.85 -1.98
C GLY A 184 -18.47 3.60 -3.32
N TRP A 185 -17.35 4.24 -3.65
CA TRP A 185 -17.14 5.01 -4.89
C TRP A 185 -16.12 4.29 -5.77
N GLN A 186 -16.58 3.36 -6.61
CA GLN A 186 -15.76 2.66 -7.60
C GLN A 186 -15.82 3.36 -8.96
N ILE A 187 -15.35 4.61 -8.97
CA ILE A 187 -15.32 5.44 -10.17
C ILE A 187 -13.95 6.09 -10.31
N PRO A 188 -13.57 6.52 -11.54
CA PRO A 188 -12.25 7.07 -11.77
C PRO A 188 -11.98 8.35 -10.97
N GLY A 189 -10.71 8.61 -10.70
CA GLY A 189 -10.28 9.80 -9.98
C GLY A 189 -8.97 9.56 -9.25
N SER A 190 -8.00 8.96 -9.93
CA SER A 190 -6.70 8.59 -9.37
C SER A 190 -5.62 9.63 -9.66
N GLY A 191 -4.53 9.65 -8.87
CA GLY A 191 -3.40 10.54 -9.16
C GLY A 191 -2.63 10.11 -10.41
N VAL A 192 -2.05 8.92 -10.35
CA VAL A 192 -1.37 8.29 -11.49
C VAL A 192 -2.06 6.99 -11.86
N PHE A 193 -2.29 6.78 -13.15
CA PHE A 193 -2.72 5.49 -13.70
C PHE A 193 -1.74 5.02 -14.76
N LEU A 194 -1.10 3.88 -14.51
CA LEU A 194 -0.18 3.21 -15.44
C LEU A 194 -0.77 1.87 -15.84
N SER A 195 -0.97 1.64 -17.14
CA SER A 195 -1.61 0.42 -17.61
C SER A 195 -1.05 -0.09 -18.94
N GLY A 196 -0.77 -1.39 -19.04
CA GLY A 196 -0.36 -2.00 -20.32
C GLY A 196 1.03 -1.60 -20.82
N ASN A 197 1.85 -0.92 -20.02
CA ASN A 197 3.19 -0.50 -20.43
C ASN A 197 4.16 -1.70 -20.47
N LEU A 198 4.91 -1.84 -21.56
CA LEU A 198 5.82 -2.96 -21.79
C LEU A 198 7.24 -2.71 -21.30
N ALA A 199 7.62 -1.44 -21.17
CA ALA A 199 8.88 -1.01 -20.59
C ALA A 199 8.74 -0.72 -19.08
N GLY A 200 9.86 -0.42 -18.42
CA GLY A 200 9.85 -0.06 -17.00
C GLY A 200 9.41 1.39 -16.76
N GLU A 201 8.74 1.61 -15.64
CA GLU A 201 8.34 2.95 -15.18
C GLU A 201 9.09 3.35 -13.91
N GLN A 202 9.36 4.65 -13.76
CA GLN A 202 9.97 5.22 -12.56
C GLN A 202 9.11 6.39 -12.07
N LEU A 203 8.67 6.34 -10.82
CA LEU A 203 7.97 7.41 -10.13
C LEU A 203 8.83 7.85 -8.95
N ILE A 204 9.37 9.06 -9.00
CA ILE A 204 10.40 9.52 -8.07
C ILE A 204 9.99 10.84 -7.42
N GLY A 205 9.91 10.89 -6.09
CA GLY A 205 9.61 12.14 -5.38
C GLY A 205 8.19 12.67 -5.67
N ILE A 206 7.23 11.78 -5.89
CA ILE A 206 5.84 12.15 -6.16
C ILE A 206 5.04 12.22 -4.88
N THR A 207 4.25 13.27 -4.73
CA THR A 207 3.19 13.34 -3.72
C THR A 207 1.84 13.25 -4.43
N SER A 208 1.03 12.24 -4.12
CA SER A 208 -0.31 12.02 -4.69
C SER A 208 -1.37 12.05 -3.59
N ARG A 209 -2.26 13.04 -3.60
CA ARG A 209 -3.15 13.31 -2.46
C ARG A 209 -4.53 13.77 -2.84
N HIS A 210 -5.48 13.57 -1.92
CA HIS A 210 -6.85 14.05 -2.06
C HIS A 210 -7.51 13.64 -3.38
N HIS A 211 -7.20 12.44 -3.86
CA HIS A 211 -7.87 11.84 -5.01
C HIS A 211 -9.18 11.18 -4.56
N GLY A 212 -10.20 11.16 -5.43
CA GLY A 212 -11.48 10.53 -5.10
C GLY A 212 -11.38 9.00 -5.02
N GLN A 213 -10.44 8.43 -5.79
CA GLN A 213 -10.14 7.00 -5.82
C GLN A 213 -8.74 6.76 -5.22
N ASP A 214 -7.76 6.37 -6.03
CA ASP A 214 -6.46 5.92 -5.56
C ASP A 214 -5.37 6.97 -5.76
N GLY A 215 -4.35 6.96 -4.90
CA GLY A 215 -3.16 7.78 -5.13
C GLY A 215 -2.46 7.39 -6.43
N ILE A 216 -2.20 6.09 -6.60
CA ILE A 216 -1.55 5.50 -7.77
C ILE A 216 -2.21 4.15 -8.06
N MET A 217 -2.40 3.84 -9.34
CA MET A 217 -2.81 2.53 -9.81
C MET A 217 -1.86 2.03 -10.89
N VAL A 218 -1.36 0.80 -10.75
CA VAL A 218 -0.46 0.15 -11.70
C VAL A 218 -1.01 -1.19 -12.16
N ASN A 219 -1.00 -1.39 -13.47
CA ASN A 219 -1.44 -2.61 -14.14
C ASN A 219 -0.49 -2.96 -15.28
N ALA A 220 0.60 -3.66 -14.97
CA ALA A 220 1.53 -4.10 -16.00
C ALA A 220 1.06 -5.43 -16.63
N PRO A 221 1.21 -5.59 -17.96
CA PRO A 221 0.90 -6.85 -18.62
C PRO A 221 1.95 -7.92 -18.30
N ALA A 222 1.58 -9.20 -18.36
CA ALA A 222 2.54 -10.30 -18.14
C ALA A 222 3.76 -10.24 -19.09
N ALA A 223 3.56 -9.75 -20.31
CA ALA A 223 4.62 -9.61 -21.33
C ALA A 223 5.63 -8.47 -21.06
N ARG A 224 5.47 -7.71 -19.97
CA ARG A 224 6.37 -6.60 -19.63
C ARG A 224 7.80 -7.08 -19.40
N GLN A 225 8.76 -6.33 -19.94
CA GLN A 225 10.20 -6.61 -19.81
C GLN A 225 10.92 -5.77 -18.75
N GLY A 226 10.32 -4.65 -18.34
CA GLY A 226 10.87 -3.75 -17.32
C GLY A 226 10.28 -3.97 -15.92
N ARG A 227 10.80 -3.21 -14.96
CA ARG A 227 10.29 -3.11 -13.58
C ARG A 227 9.66 -1.74 -13.35
N THR A 228 8.67 -1.66 -12.47
CA THR A 228 8.21 -0.36 -11.95
C THR A 228 9.00 -0.05 -10.69
N ARG A 229 9.55 1.16 -10.60
CA ARG A 229 10.21 1.67 -9.40
C ARG A 229 9.46 2.89 -8.85
N LEU A 230 9.01 2.80 -7.61
CA LEU A 230 8.48 3.93 -6.83
C LEU A 230 9.54 4.29 -5.78
N GLU A 231 10.04 5.52 -5.81
CA GLU A 231 11.05 5.99 -4.85
C GLU A 231 10.59 7.31 -4.23
N ARG A 232 10.58 7.40 -2.88
CA ARG A 232 10.17 8.62 -2.16
C ARG A 232 8.77 9.10 -2.57
N VAL A 233 7.88 8.15 -2.84
CA VAL A 233 6.48 8.42 -3.20
C VAL A 233 5.65 8.51 -1.94
N ARG A 234 4.77 9.52 -1.87
CA ARG A 234 3.83 9.71 -0.76
C ARG A 234 2.41 9.75 -1.31
N CYS A 235 1.60 8.78 -0.93
CA CYS A 235 0.18 8.78 -1.21
C CYS A 235 -0.59 9.06 0.08
N PHE A 236 -1.37 10.14 0.14
CA PHE A 236 -2.09 10.49 1.37
C PHE A 236 -3.49 11.07 1.16
N GLU A 237 -4.41 10.74 2.09
CA GLU A 237 -5.76 11.32 2.13
C GLU A 237 -6.57 11.12 0.84
N ASN A 238 -6.31 10.01 0.14
CA ASN A 238 -7.08 9.58 -1.03
C ASN A 238 -8.36 8.85 -0.59
N GLY A 239 -9.39 8.85 -1.41
CA GLY A 239 -10.73 8.38 -1.05
C GLY A 239 -10.86 6.86 -0.94
N ARG A 240 -10.02 6.08 -1.65
CA ARG A 240 -10.04 4.61 -1.62
C ARG A 240 -8.72 4.04 -1.10
N GLN A 241 -7.66 3.94 -1.89
CA GLN A 241 -6.33 3.56 -1.36
C GLN A 241 -5.16 4.47 -1.77
N GLY A 242 -4.01 4.25 -1.13
CA GLY A 242 -2.77 4.94 -1.49
C GLY A 242 -2.20 4.41 -2.80
N LEU A 243 -2.11 3.09 -2.93
CA LEU A 243 -1.61 2.41 -4.12
C LEU A 243 -2.39 1.12 -4.39
N SER A 244 -2.76 0.93 -5.66
CA SER A 244 -3.32 -0.31 -6.20
C SER A 244 -2.34 -0.96 -7.16
N ILE A 245 -1.96 -2.21 -6.88
CA ILE A 245 -1.16 -3.05 -7.78
C ILE A 245 -2.07 -4.17 -8.28
N ILE A 246 -2.57 -4.01 -9.51
CA ILE A 246 -3.64 -4.84 -10.04
C ILE A 246 -3.23 -5.81 -11.15
N GLY A 247 -1.95 -5.80 -11.53
CA GLY A 247 -1.40 -6.75 -12.49
C GLY A 247 0.10 -6.61 -12.72
N GLY A 248 0.79 -7.70 -13.05
CA GLY A 248 2.16 -7.72 -13.55
C GLY A 248 3.23 -8.12 -12.52
N HIS A 249 4.50 -7.98 -12.88
CA HIS A 249 5.62 -8.47 -12.05
C HIS A 249 6.78 -7.49 -11.97
N GLY A 250 7.56 -7.51 -10.89
CA GLY A 250 8.77 -6.72 -10.77
C GLY A 250 8.49 -5.27 -10.34
N TYR A 251 8.17 -5.12 -9.07
CA TYR A 251 7.84 -3.84 -8.44
C TYR A 251 8.83 -3.54 -7.31
N ASP A 252 9.52 -2.40 -7.40
CA ASP A 252 10.46 -1.95 -6.37
C ASP A 252 9.96 -0.65 -5.75
N LEU A 253 9.62 -0.68 -4.47
CA LEU A 253 9.08 0.45 -3.71
C LEU A 253 10.03 0.79 -2.57
N VAL A 254 10.60 2.00 -2.59
CA VAL A 254 11.69 2.38 -1.68
C VAL A 254 11.40 3.72 -1.05
N ASP A 255 11.42 3.77 0.29
CA ASP A 255 11.20 4.98 1.08
C ASP A 255 9.84 5.65 0.77
N CYS A 256 8.81 4.82 0.55
CA CYS A 256 7.45 5.27 0.22
C CYS A 256 6.53 5.34 1.46
N GLU A 257 5.48 6.16 1.38
CA GLU A 257 4.48 6.30 2.44
C GLU A 257 3.06 6.26 1.86
N PHE A 258 2.22 5.42 2.44
CA PHE A 258 0.82 5.21 2.08
C PHE A 258 -0.04 5.39 3.33
N ALA A 259 -0.64 6.57 3.49
CA ALA A 259 -1.20 6.98 4.76
C ALA A 259 -2.55 7.69 4.65
N ARG A 260 -3.39 7.53 5.68
CA ARG A 260 -4.67 8.25 5.81
C ARG A 260 -5.64 8.07 4.64
N SER A 261 -5.55 6.95 3.92
CA SER A 261 -6.56 6.59 2.92
C SER A 261 -7.96 6.50 3.55
N ALA A 262 -8.96 6.95 2.80
CA ALA A 262 -10.37 7.02 3.15
C ALA A 262 -10.70 7.87 4.40
N ARG A 263 -9.77 8.71 4.90
CA ARG A 263 -10.01 9.62 6.03
C ARG A 263 -10.75 10.92 5.66
N GLY A 264 -10.94 11.16 4.36
CA GLY A 264 -11.53 12.39 3.83
C GLY A 264 -13.06 12.31 3.60
N PRO A 265 -13.62 13.26 2.82
CA PRO A 265 -15.04 13.28 2.48
C PRO A 265 -15.54 12.05 1.70
N VAL A 266 -14.62 11.34 1.04
CA VAL A 266 -14.86 10.04 0.41
C VAL A 266 -14.11 8.99 1.22
N SER A 267 -14.83 7.95 1.60
CA SER A 267 -14.32 6.78 2.31
C SER A 267 -14.83 5.53 1.60
N SER A 268 -14.09 5.09 0.59
CA SER A 268 -14.44 3.94 -0.24
C SER A 268 -13.59 2.71 0.15
N PRO A 269 -14.21 1.54 0.40
CA PRO A 269 -13.47 0.31 0.63
C PRO A 269 -12.58 -0.10 -0.58
N PRO A 270 -11.43 -0.77 -0.33
CA PRO A 270 -10.96 -1.25 0.97
C PRO A 270 -10.46 -0.15 1.92
N GLY A 271 -10.20 1.07 1.46
CA GLY A 271 -9.69 2.13 2.33
C GLY A 271 -8.20 2.00 2.63
N ALA A 272 -7.45 1.18 1.86
CA ALA A 272 -6.16 0.64 2.27
C ALA A 272 -4.98 1.60 2.06
N GLY A 273 -3.86 1.34 2.72
CA GLY A 273 -2.59 1.96 2.34
C GLY A 273 -2.15 1.45 0.97
N VAL A 274 -1.96 0.13 0.88
CA VAL A 274 -1.67 -0.57 -0.37
C VAL A 274 -2.59 -1.77 -0.53
N ASP A 275 -3.13 -1.91 -1.74
CA ASP A 275 -3.97 -3.01 -2.17
C ASP A 275 -3.27 -3.81 -3.28
N ILE A 276 -3.03 -5.09 -3.02
CA ILE A 276 -2.36 -6.03 -3.92
C ILE A 276 -3.41 -7.05 -4.37
N GLU A 277 -4.11 -6.73 -5.45
CA GLU A 277 -5.27 -7.48 -5.92
C GLU A 277 -5.18 -7.68 -7.44
N ALA A 278 -4.81 -8.88 -7.87
CA ALA A 278 -4.76 -9.19 -9.30
C ALA A 278 -6.18 -9.20 -9.90
N GLU A 279 -6.55 -8.13 -10.62
CA GLU A 279 -7.86 -7.97 -11.27
C GLU A 279 -7.85 -8.44 -12.74
N GLY A 280 -6.68 -8.54 -13.37
CA GLY A 280 -6.56 -8.98 -14.77
C GLY A 280 -5.33 -9.84 -15.07
N GLU A 281 -4.19 -9.51 -14.46
CA GLU A 281 -2.93 -10.22 -14.64
C GLU A 281 -2.38 -10.67 -13.29
N PRO A 282 -1.63 -11.79 -13.21
CA PRO A 282 -0.99 -12.19 -11.97
C PRO A 282 -0.07 -11.09 -11.43
N VAL A 283 -0.08 -10.89 -10.11
CA VAL A 283 0.80 -9.94 -9.41
C VAL A 283 1.96 -10.69 -8.74
N ARG A 284 3.21 -10.40 -9.11
CA ARG A 284 4.42 -11.13 -8.65
C ARG A 284 5.61 -10.21 -8.35
N ASP A 285 6.57 -10.74 -7.59
CA ASP A 285 7.89 -10.13 -7.40
C ASP A 285 7.82 -8.65 -6.97
N LEU A 286 7.26 -8.45 -5.77
CA LEU A 286 7.09 -7.14 -5.16
C LEU A 286 8.13 -6.96 -4.06
N HIS A 287 8.80 -5.83 -4.04
CA HIS A 287 9.81 -5.49 -3.05
C HIS A 287 9.54 -4.12 -2.45
N PHE A 288 9.24 -4.08 -1.16
CA PHE A 288 9.03 -2.87 -0.38
C PHE A 288 10.17 -2.70 0.61
N VAL A 289 10.84 -1.55 0.60
CA VAL A 289 11.99 -1.26 1.46
C VAL A 289 11.77 0.07 2.18
N ARG A 290 11.77 0.04 3.51
CA ARG A 290 11.56 1.22 4.38
C ARG A 290 10.25 1.98 4.06
N CYS A 291 9.22 1.24 3.68
CA CYS A 291 7.90 1.79 3.39
C CYS A 291 7.04 1.90 4.64
N ARG A 292 6.10 2.85 4.62
CA ARG A 292 5.19 3.15 5.74
C ARG A 292 3.74 3.01 5.29
N PHE A 293 2.95 2.27 6.06
CA PHE A 293 1.52 2.01 5.83
C PHE A 293 0.76 2.44 7.10
N VAL A 294 0.27 3.67 7.15
CA VAL A 294 -0.03 4.33 8.43
C VAL A 294 -1.41 4.99 8.45
N ASP A 295 -2.19 4.67 9.48
CA ASP A 295 -3.43 5.40 9.84
C ASP A 295 -4.48 5.47 8.72
N ASN A 296 -4.56 4.41 7.93
CA ASN A 296 -5.61 4.24 6.93
C ASN A 296 -6.92 3.85 7.62
N VAL A 297 -8.07 4.26 7.06
CA VAL A 297 -9.38 3.74 7.52
C VAL A 297 -9.44 2.24 7.29
N GLY A 298 -8.97 1.81 6.13
CA GLY A 298 -8.78 0.42 5.73
C GLY A 298 -7.44 -0.17 6.17
N ILE A 299 -7.17 -1.37 5.67
CA ILE A 299 -5.99 -2.16 6.06
C ILE A 299 -4.71 -1.45 5.63
N GLY A 300 -3.66 -1.50 6.45
CA GLY A 300 -2.35 -0.95 6.07
C GLY A 300 -1.85 -1.51 4.72
N MET A 301 -1.73 -2.83 4.63
CA MET A 301 -1.49 -3.57 3.39
C MET A 301 -2.45 -4.77 3.29
N VAL A 302 -3.19 -4.87 2.19
CA VAL A 302 -4.12 -5.98 1.93
C VAL A 302 -3.76 -6.73 0.65
N ALA A 303 -3.86 -8.05 0.72
CA ALA A 303 -3.80 -8.94 -0.41
C ALA A 303 -4.80 -10.08 -0.17
N ASP A 304 -6.06 -9.91 -0.55
CA ASP A 304 -7.14 -10.85 -0.23
C ASP A 304 -7.59 -11.69 -1.43
N SER A 305 -7.89 -11.04 -2.55
CA SER A 305 -8.43 -11.66 -3.77
C SER A 305 -7.42 -11.62 -4.94
N GLY A 306 -7.74 -12.30 -6.05
CA GLY A 306 -6.87 -12.40 -7.23
C GLY A 306 -5.66 -13.33 -7.10
N ASP A 307 -5.03 -13.62 -8.23
CA ASP A 307 -3.78 -14.37 -8.31
C ASP A 307 -2.55 -13.48 -8.03
N SER A 308 -2.23 -13.28 -6.75
CA SER A 308 -1.08 -12.51 -6.28
C SER A 308 -0.14 -13.38 -5.44
N ALA A 309 1.18 -13.18 -5.53
CA ALA A 309 2.17 -13.90 -4.73
C ALA A 309 3.51 -13.13 -4.63
N ASP A 310 4.41 -13.62 -3.77
CA ASP A 310 5.84 -13.25 -3.76
C ASP A 310 6.13 -11.76 -3.47
N ALA A 311 5.51 -11.24 -2.40
CA ALA A 311 5.81 -9.91 -1.88
C ALA A 311 6.82 -9.94 -0.71
N ARG A 312 7.81 -9.06 -0.75
CA ARG A 312 8.84 -8.91 0.28
C ARG A 312 8.79 -7.50 0.86
N PHE A 313 8.83 -7.43 2.17
CA PHE A 313 8.83 -6.18 2.93
C PHE A 313 10.05 -6.18 3.84
N ASP A 314 10.95 -5.23 3.64
CA ASP A 314 12.16 -5.06 4.44
C ASP A 314 12.12 -3.70 5.16
N GLU A 315 12.26 -3.73 6.48
CA GLU A 315 12.34 -2.52 7.32
C GLU A 315 11.09 -1.61 7.20
N CYS A 316 9.93 -2.20 6.92
CA CYS A 316 8.66 -1.50 6.77
C CYS A 316 7.94 -1.27 8.11
N LEU A 317 7.10 -0.24 8.17
CA LEU A 317 6.22 0.06 9.30
C LEU A 317 4.75 -0.05 8.88
N PHE A 318 3.98 -0.83 9.61
CA PHE A 318 2.53 -0.98 9.47
C PHE A 318 1.83 -0.51 10.74
N VAL A 319 0.91 0.45 10.62
CA VAL A 319 0.15 1.00 11.76
C VAL A 319 -1.34 1.00 11.42
N GLY A 320 -2.07 0.09 12.06
CA GLY A 320 -3.53 0.00 11.97
C GLY A 320 -4.20 0.71 13.15
N THR A 321 -5.05 1.70 12.87
CA THR A 321 -5.75 2.50 13.89
C THR A 321 -7.27 2.34 13.84
N SER A 322 -7.83 2.07 12.66
CA SER A 322 -9.27 1.80 12.47
C SER A 322 -9.58 0.37 12.05
N THR A 323 -8.59 -0.32 11.47
CA THR A 323 -8.64 -1.74 11.14
C THR A 323 -7.21 -2.33 11.13
N TRP A 324 -7.05 -3.56 10.64
CA TRP A 324 -5.82 -4.34 10.67
C TRP A 324 -4.61 -3.63 10.05
N SER A 325 -3.43 -3.86 10.62
CA SER A 325 -2.17 -3.32 10.13
C SER A 325 -1.70 -4.03 8.85
N ALA A 326 -1.99 -5.34 8.72
CA ALA A 326 -1.70 -6.12 7.51
C ALA A 326 -2.63 -7.33 7.33
N TRP A 327 -2.90 -7.69 6.07
CA TRP A 327 -3.67 -8.86 5.62
C TRP A 327 -2.90 -9.61 4.50
N PRO A 328 -1.85 -10.37 4.82
CA PRO A 328 -1.04 -11.10 3.84
C PRO A 328 -1.62 -12.48 3.51
N ARG A 329 -2.77 -12.54 2.82
CA ARG A 329 -3.47 -13.81 2.52
C ARG A 329 -2.96 -14.54 1.28
N LYS A 330 -1.86 -14.06 0.70
CA LYS A 330 -1.25 -14.58 -0.52
C LYS A 330 0.07 -15.31 -0.29
N PRO A 331 0.39 -16.31 -1.13
CA PRO A 331 1.58 -17.14 -0.94
C PRO A 331 2.88 -16.37 -1.16
N GLY A 332 3.95 -16.82 -0.50
CA GLY A 332 5.31 -16.33 -0.72
C GLY A 332 5.60 -14.99 -0.04
N PHE A 333 4.70 -14.48 0.80
CA PHE A 333 4.89 -13.18 1.47
C PHE A 333 5.97 -13.27 2.56
N ARG A 334 6.86 -12.28 2.60
CA ARG A 334 8.01 -12.21 3.52
C ARG A 334 8.11 -10.84 4.16
N PHE A 335 8.30 -10.81 5.47
CA PHE A 335 8.52 -9.61 6.24
C PHE A 335 9.82 -9.74 7.01
N ASN A 336 10.80 -8.87 6.75
CA ASN A 336 12.07 -8.85 7.45
C ASN A 336 12.27 -7.51 8.14
N ARG A 337 12.58 -7.53 9.44
CA ARG A 337 12.84 -6.32 10.23
C ARG A 337 11.68 -5.30 10.19
N CYS A 338 10.45 -5.78 10.01
CA CYS A 338 9.26 -4.93 9.96
C CYS A 338 8.70 -4.66 11.36
N THR A 339 7.99 -3.55 11.51
CA THR A 339 7.22 -3.23 12.73
C THR A 339 5.73 -3.21 12.43
N PHE A 340 4.96 -3.89 13.24
CA PHE A 340 3.49 -3.92 13.21
C PHE A 340 2.95 -3.33 14.50
N ALA A 341 2.26 -2.20 14.39
CA ALA A 341 1.49 -1.59 15.45
C ALA A 341 -0.01 -1.80 15.16
N GLY A 342 -0.66 -2.64 15.96
CA GLY A 342 -2.01 -3.16 15.68
C GLY A 342 -2.02 -4.51 14.95
N ALA A 343 -3.20 -5.12 14.90
CA ALA A 343 -3.37 -6.53 14.57
C ALA A 343 -3.06 -6.88 13.10
N VAL A 344 -2.37 -8.02 12.91
CA VAL A 344 -2.17 -8.70 11.62
C VAL A 344 -3.12 -9.89 11.53
N VAL A 345 -3.77 -10.09 10.39
CA VAL A 345 -4.76 -11.17 10.24
C VAL A 345 -4.61 -11.91 8.91
N GLN A 346 -5.23 -13.10 8.81
CA GLN A 346 -5.43 -13.80 7.54
C GLN A 346 -4.12 -14.11 6.81
N CYS A 347 -3.07 -14.45 7.56
CA CYS A 347 -1.81 -14.87 6.99
C CYS A 347 -1.98 -16.15 6.17
N HIS A 348 -1.47 -16.17 4.93
CA HIS A 348 -1.45 -17.36 4.10
C HIS A 348 -0.63 -18.48 4.76
N SER A 349 -1.27 -19.61 5.01
CA SER A 349 -0.61 -20.85 5.43
C SER A 349 -0.60 -21.86 4.30
N ASP A 350 0.42 -22.72 4.27
CA ASP A 350 0.47 -23.84 3.35
C ASP A 350 0.97 -25.06 4.11
N ARG A 351 0.28 -26.20 4.00
CA ARG A 351 0.62 -27.41 4.75
C ARG A 351 1.76 -28.21 4.11
N THR A 352 1.96 -28.09 2.81
CA THR A 352 2.91 -28.91 2.03
C THR A 352 4.17 -28.16 1.67
N ASP A 353 4.08 -26.85 1.48
CA ASP A 353 5.19 -26.01 1.04
C ASP A 353 5.44 -24.81 1.98
N PRO A 354 6.42 -24.91 2.90
CA PRO A 354 6.78 -23.80 3.77
C PRO A 354 7.22 -22.52 3.04
N ALA A 355 7.62 -22.62 1.77
CA ALA A 355 7.95 -21.44 0.97
C ALA A 355 6.71 -20.66 0.54
N LYS A 356 5.52 -21.25 0.58
CA LYS A 356 4.27 -20.53 0.28
C LYS A 356 3.68 -19.85 1.50
N ALA A 357 3.85 -20.41 2.69
CA ALA A 357 3.38 -19.79 3.92
C ALA A 357 4.04 -18.41 4.17
N VAL A 358 3.33 -17.52 4.87
CA VAL A 358 3.88 -16.22 5.29
C VAL A 358 5.01 -16.43 6.30
N GLN A 359 6.10 -15.66 6.13
CA GLN A 359 7.22 -15.69 7.08
C GLN A 359 7.56 -14.29 7.58
N PHE A 360 7.76 -14.19 8.89
CA PHE A 360 8.23 -13.01 9.60
C PHE A 360 9.60 -13.29 10.20
N ALA A 361 10.59 -12.45 9.90
CA ALA A 361 11.94 -12.56 10.43
C ALA A 361 12.37 -11.23 11.06
N ASP A 362 12.87 -11.27 12.29
CA ASP A 362 13.39 -10.10 12.99
C ASP A 362 12.34 -8.97 13.16
N CYS A 363 11.05 -9.31 13.15
CA CYS A 363 9.95 -8.34 13.21
C CYS A 363 9.55 -7.97 14.64
N LEU A 364 9.02 -6.75 14.82
CA LEU A 364 8.39 -6.28 16.04
C LEU A 364 6.86 -6.25 15.88
N PHE A 365 6.15 -6.90 16.79
CA PHE A 365 4.70 -6.80 16.95
C PHE A 365 4.41 -6.06 18.26
N THR A 366 3.65 -4.97 18.21
CA THR A 366 3.42 -4.12 19.37
C THR A 366 2.04 -3.49 19.36
N ASP A 367 1.58 -3.11 20.56
CA ASP A 367 0.37 -2.33 20.79
C ASP A 367 0.68 -0.91 21.28
N ASP A 368 1.89 -0.39 21.04
CA ASP A 368 2.30 0.94 21.49
C ASP A 368 1.55 2.06 20.72
N PRO A 369 0.65 2.81 21.38
CA PRO A 369 -0.11 3.89 20.75
C PRO A 369 0.79 5.03 20.24
N LYS A 370 2.04 5.16 20.71
CA LYS A 370 2.97 6.18 20.20
C LYS A 370 3.25 6.04 18.71
N LEU A 371 3.24 4.81 18.19
CA LEU A 371 3.41 4.56 16.75
C LEU A 371 2.17 4.99 15.94
N ALA A 372 1.02 5.13 16.60
CA ALA A 372 -0.23 5.65 16.07
C ALA A 372 -0.50 7.12 16.47
N GLY A 373 0.55 7.90 16.75
CA GLY A 373 0.40 9.31 17.12
C GLY A 373 -0.31 9.53 18.46
N GLY A 374 -0.30 8.53 19.35
CA GLY A 374 -0.97 8.54 20.65
C GLY A 374 -2.38 7.95 20.64
N GLN A 375 -2.92 7.58 19.48
CA GLN A 375 -4.22 6.92 19.38
C GLN A 375 -4.09 5.41 19.66
N PRO A 376 -5.17 4.74 20.12
CA PRO A 376 -5.18 3.29 20.22
C PRO A 376 -4.89 2.64 18.86
N VAL A 377 -4.07 1.59 18.86
CA VAL A 377 -3.95 0.71 17.69
C VAL A 377 -5.16 -0.23 17.62
N TYR A 378 -5.49 -0.69 16.42
CA TYR A 378 -6.60 -1.60 16.20
C TYR A 378 -6.25 -3.05 16.58
N LEU A 379 -7.09 -3.70 17.37
CA LEU A 379 -6.94 -5.09 17.83
C LEU A 379 -8.20 -5.96 17.62
N ALA A 380 -9.16 -5.53 16.79
CA ALA A 380 -10.50 -6.14 16.60
C ALA A 380 -11.44 -6.13 17.82
N ASP A 381 -10.95 -6.45 19.02
CA ASP A 381 -11.68 -6.30 20.29
C ASP A 381 -11.03 -5.21 21.16
N PRO A 382 -11.75 -4.12 21.50
CA PRO A 382 -11.23 -3.04 22.33
C PRO A 382 -10.88 -3.47 23.77
N LYS A 383 -11.46 -4.58 24.27
CA LYS A 383 -11.20 -5.11 25.62
C LYS A 383 -9.97 -6.02 25.67
N GLY A 384 -9.47 -6.47 24.53
CA GLY A 384 -8.38 -7.41 24.47
C GLY A 384 -8.43 -8.20 23.18
N GLY A 385 -7.49 -7.95 22.27
CA GLY A 385 -7.49 -8.55 20.95
C GLY A 385 -6.11 -9.05 20.54
N THR A 386 -6.10 -10.08 19.70
CA THR A 386 -4.88 -10.77 19.29
C THR A 386 -4.05 -9.89 18.34
N ILE A 387 -2.76 -9.76 18.63
CA ILE A 387 -1.85 -8.98 17.77
C ILE A 387 -1.59 -9.68 16.42
N VAL A 388 -1.74 -11.01 16.41
CA VAL A 388 -1.74 -11.82 15.20
C VAL A 388 -2.87 -12.84 15.31
N ASP A 389 -3.79 -12.84 14.35
CA ASP A 389 -4.85 -13.84 14.21
C ASP A 389 -4.65 -14.67 12.94
N THR A 390 -4.46 -15.96 13.13
CA THR A 390 -4.27 -16.93 12.03
C THR A 390 -5.46 -17.88 11.86
N GLY A 391 -6.60 -17.59 12.50
CA GLY A 391 -7.85 -18.33 12.29
C GLY A 391 -7.92 -19.71 12.94
N GLY A 392 -7.16 -19.95 14.01
CA GLY A 392 -7.34 -21.09 14.93
C GLY A 392 -7.12 -22.51 14.40
N GLY A 393 -6.97 -22.75 13.09
CA GLY A 393 -6.72 -24.09 12.54
C GLY A 393 -5.86 -24.13 11.27
N GLY A 394 -5.52 -22.95 10.73
CA GLY A 394 -4.83 -22.80 9.45
C GLY A 394 -3.50 -22.06 9.58
N SER A 395 -2.65 -22.39 10.56
CA SER A 395 -1.35 -21.71 10.74
C SER A 395 -0.16 -22.50 10.19
N HIS A 396 -0.40 -23.52 9.35
CA HIS A 396 0.65 -24.43 8.89
C HIS A 396 1.81 -23.70 8.20
N ASN A 397 3.02 -24.03 8.64
CA ASN A 397 4.28 -23.47 8.14
C ASN A 397 4.40 -21.93 8.22
N LEU A 398 3.47 -21.24 8.90
CA LEU A 398 3.69 -19.84 9.28
C LEU A 398 4.92 -19.77 10.19
N LEU A 399 5.86 -18.88 9.87
CA LEU A 399 7.12 -18.77 10.60
C LEU A 399 7.27 -17.39 11.24
N PHE A 400 7.55 -17.38 12.54
CA PHE A 400 8.05 -16.23 13.27
C PHE A 400 9.46 -16.57 13.74
N ARG A 401 10.47 -15.95 13.13
CA ARG A 401 11.88 -16.18 13.46
C ARG A 401 12.51 -14.93 14.04
N ARG A 402 13.07 -15.02 15.25
CA ARG A 402 13.66 -13.88 15.97
C ARG A 402 12.71 -12.69 16.10
N CYS A 403 11.40 -12.96 16.11
CA CYS A 403 10.39 -11.93 16.28
C CYS A 403 10.25 -11.55 17.75
N ARG A 404 9.92 -10.27 17.97
CA ARG A 404 9.59 -9.73 19.28
C ARG A 404 8.12 -9.34 19.33
N PHE A 405 7.39 -9.87 20.30
CA PHE A 405 6.04 -9.44 20.64
C PHE A 405 6.13 -8.64 21.94
N ALA A 406 5.83 -7.34 21.86
CA ALA A 406 5.90 -6.41 22.98
C ALA A 406 4.54 -5.75 23.18
N LEU A 407 3.67 -6.47 23.88
CA LEU A 407 2.29 -6.06 24.15
C LEU A 407 2.19 -5.54 25.59
N THR A 408 2.02 -4.24 25.72
CA THR A 408 2.06 -3.49 26.98
C THR A 408 0.74 -2.83 27.34
N HIS A 409 -0.25 -2.93 26.46
CA HIS A 409 -1.59 -2.38 26.61
C HIS A 409 -2.62 -3.53 26.45
N ASN A 410 -3.55 -3.40 25.51
CA ASN A 410 -4.67 -4.34 25.32
C ASN A 410 -4.35 -5.48 24.34
N GLY A 411 -3.12 -5.58 23.85
CA GLY A 411 -2.71 -6.65 22.94
C GLY A 411 -2.64 -8.01 23.64
N ILE A 412 -3.16 -9.03 22.97
CA ILE A 412 -3.00 -10.44 23.33
C ILE A 412 -1.98 -11.07 22.36
N LEU A 413 -1.12 -11.95 22.87
CA LEU A 413 -0.19 -12.71 22.05
C LEU A 413 -0.92 -13.50 20.96
N PRO A 414 -0.22 -13.91 19.90
CA PRO A 414 -0.82 -14.54 18.73
C PRO A 414 -1.82 -15.64 19.06
N TRP A 415 -2.91 -15.71 18.28
CA TRP A 415 -3.76 -16.89 18.19
C TRP A 415 -3.31 -17.73 17.00
N SER A 416 -2.69 -18.86 17.31
CA SER A 416 -2.18 -19.83 16.33
C SER A 416 -2.33 -21.25 16.82
N TRP A 417 -2.21 -22.21 15.90
CA TRP A 417 -2.11 -23.64 16.24
C TRP A 417 -0.85 -24.28 15.69
N ASN A 418 -0.64 -24.20 14.37
CA ASN A 418 0.47 -24.88 13.67
C ASN A 418 1.61 -23.94 13.24
N ALA A 419 1.69 -22.76 13.84
CA ALA A 419 2.75 -21.80 13.57
C ALA A 419 4.08 -22.26 14.17
N THR A 420 5.20 -21.80 13.61
CA THR A 420 6.54 -22.02 14.14
C THR A 420 7.05 -20.73 14.77
N TYR A 421 7.44 -20.82 16.04
CA TYR A 421 8.12 -19.77 16.80
C TYR A 421 9.57 -20.20 17.00
N GLU A 422 10.48 -19.54 16.31
CA GLU A 422 11.92 -19.80 16.36
C GLU A 422 12.63 -18.58 16.96
N ASP A 423 13.36 -18.77 18.06
CA ASP A 423 14.14 -17.72 18.74
C ASP A 423 13.32 -16.45 19.10
N CYS A 424 12.05 -16.61 19.47
CA CYS A 424 11.15 -15.48 19.71
C CYS A 424 11.20 -14.97 21.16
N THR A 425 10.91 -13.67 21.34
CA THR A 425 10.64 -13.10 22.67
C THR A 425 9.22 -12.55 22.68
N MET A 426 8.39 -13.04 23.61
CA MET A 426 6.98 -12.75 23.68
C MET A 426 6.63 -12.18 25.05
N ARG A 427 5.99 -11.01 25.08
CA ARG A 427 5.50 -10.38 26.31
C ARG A 427 4.09 -9.85 26.12
N GLN A 428 3.24 -10.11 27.10
CA GLN A 428 1.89 -9.57 27.21
C GLN A 428 1.61 -9.09 28.64
N ALA A 429 1.09 -7.86 28.76
CA ALA A 429 0.69 -7.29 30.04
C ALA A 429 -0.76 -7.67 30.43
N LEU A 430 -1.67 -7.74 29.45
CA LEU A 430 -3.09 -8.02 29.70
C LEU A 430 -3.28 -9.42 30.31
N ALA A 431 -4.12 -9.55 31.35
CA ALA A 431 -4.37 -10.82 32.04
C ALA A 431 -5.28 -11.81 31.29
N GLN A 432 -5.54 -11.58 30.00
CA GLN A 432 -6.37 -12.46 29.19
C GLN A 432 -5.57 -13.67 28.69
N THR A 433 -6.24 -14.80 28.52
CA THR A 433 -5.60 -16.00 27.97
C THR A 433 -5.12 -15.74 26.54
N ASN A 434 -3.90 -16.17 26.23
CA ASN A 434 -3.41 -16.21 24.85
C ASN A 434 -3.28 -17.65 24.37
N HIS A 435 -3.46 -17.86 23.06
CA HIS A 435 -3.40 -19.16 22.41
C HIS A 435 -2.24 -19.20 21.41
N SER A 436 -1.03 -18.87 21.86
CA SER A 436 0.17 -18.92 21.03
C SER A 436 0.68 -20.35 20.89
N LYS A 437 -0.15 -21.22 20.33
CA LYS A 437 0.14 -22.65 20.15
C LYS A 437 0.91 -22.86 18.86
N GLY A 438 1.89 -23.75 18.89
CA GLY A 438 2.84 -23.85 17.80
C GLY A 438 3.95 -24.87 18.02
N ARG A 439 4.87 -24.87 17.06
CA ARG A 439 6.19 -25.49 17.17
C ARG A 439 7.15 -24.46 17.74
N PHE A 440 7.81 -24.81 18.84
CA PHE A 440 8.83 -23.96 19.45
C PHE A 440 10.22 -24.51 19.12
N LEU A 441 10.98 -23.74 18.34
CA LEU A 441 12.34 -24.03 17.91
C LEU A 441 13.33 -23.03 18.53
N GLY A 442 14.61 -23.38 18.57
CA GLY A 442 15.66 -22.50 19.10
C GLY A 442 15.43 -22.15 20.58
N THR A 443 15.52 -20.88 20.95
CA THR A 443 15.21 -20.39 22.31
C THR A 443 14.08 -19.37 22.29
N THR A 444 12.88 -19.79 22.68
CA THR A 444 11.71 -18.90 22.80
C THR A 444 11.40 -18.59 24.26
N ARG A 445 11.17 -17.32 24.58
CA ARG A 445 10.76 -16.84 25.91
C ARG A 445 9.38 -16.20 25.83
N MET A 446 8.48 -16.60 26.71
CA MET A 446 7.13 -16.07 26.84
C MET A 446 6.88 -15.59 28.28
N ASP A 447 6.52 -14.33 28.42
CA ASP A 447 6.10 -13.69 29.68
C ASP A 447 4.66 -13.18 29.50
N ALA A 448 3.70 -13.95 30.01
CA ALA A 448 2.27 -13.67 29.87
C ALA A 448 1.50 -14.20 31.08
N PRO A 449 0.48 -13.48 31.60
CA PRO A 449 -0.24 -13.91 32.80
C PRO A 449 -0.90 -15.28 32.70
N ASN A 450 -1.55 -15.56 31.55
CA ASN A 450 -2.34 -16.78 31.31
C ASN A 450 -1.99 -17.41 29.95
N PRO A 451 -0.83 -18.07 29.78
CA PRO A 451 -0.44 -18.68 28.52
C PRO A 451 -1.11 -20.06 28.34
N ASP A 452 -1.91 -20.23 27.28
CA ASP A 452 -2.39 -21.52 26.82
C ASP A 452 -1.51 -22.04 25.67
N ILE A 453 -0.60 -22.93 26.03
CA ILE A 453 0.27 -23.66 25.09
C ILE A 453 -0.15 -25.12 24.92
N TYR A 454 -1.32 -25.53 25.42
CA TYR A 454 -1.83 -26.88 25.20
C TYR A 454 -1.98 -27.15 23.71
N GLY A 455 -1.46 -28.29 23.27
CA GLY A 455 -1.43 -28.67 21.87
C GLY A 455 -0.18 -28.21 21.13
N SER A 456 0.86 -27.73 21.81
CA SER A 456 2.12 -27.29 21.20
C SER A 456 3.17 -28.41 21.12
N LEU A 457 4.15 -28.23 20.23
CA LEU A 457 5.33 -29.09 20.13
C LEU A 457 6.61 -28.31 20.48
N VAL A 458 7.30 -28.70 21.55
CA VAL A 458 8.55 -28.08 21.98
C VAL A 458 9.73 -28.91 21.52
N LEU A 459 10.47 -28.41 20.51
CA LEU A 459 11.70 -29.06 20.02
C LEU A 459 12.97 -28.35 20.51
N GLY A 460 12.88 -27.04 20.77
CA GLY A 460 13.95 -26.21 21.30
C GLY A 460 13.94 -26.05 22.82
N THR A 461 14.25 -24.84 23.27
CA THR A 461 14.12 -24.36 24.64
C THR A 461 12.94 -23.38 24.70
N LEU A 462 11.89 -23.75 25.42
CA LEU A 462 10.76 -22.88 25.70
C LEU A 462 10.79 -22.49 27.17
N ILE A 463 10.80 -21.18 27.45
CA ILE A 463 10.72 -20.64 28.81
C ILE A 463 9.43 -19.84 28.93
N VAL A 464 8.52 -20.25 29.81
CA VAL A 464 7.24 -19.59 30.07
C VAL A 464 7.22 -19.09 31.50
N ASN A 465 7.08 -17.78 31.70
CA ASN A 465 7.05 -17.14 33.01
C ASN A 465 8.23 -17.56 33.92
N GLY A 466 9.43 -17.62 33.33
CA GLY A 466 10.66 -18.02 34.01
C GLY A 466 10.84 -19.53 34.23
N LYS A 467 9.86 -20.37 33.86
CA LYS A 467 9.94 -21.83 33.97
C LYS A 467 10.26 -22.45 32.62
N MET A 468 11.22 -23.37 32.60
CA MET A 468 11.51 -24.16 31.42
C MET A 468 10.40 -25.19 31.22
N ILE A 469 9.91 -25.28 29.98
CA ILE A 469 8.92 -26.28 29.57
C ILE A 469 9.65 -27.48 28.98
N GLU A 470 9.18 -28.68 29.31
CA GLU A 470 9.76 -29.92 28.82
C GLU A 470 9.65 -30.01 27.29
N ARG A 471 10.63 -30.66 26.66
CA ARG A 471 10.59 -30.95 25.24
C ARG A 471 9.55 -32.04 24.96
N GLY A 472 8.99 -31.99 23.75
CA GLY A 472 7.97 -32.92 23.30
C GLY A 472 6.62 -32.24 23.14
N GLN A 473 5.59 -33.07 23.01
CA GLN A 473 4.22 -32.64 22.82
C GLN A 473 3.60 -32.23 24.15
N ILE A 474 2.91 -31.10 24.17
CA ILE A 474 2.16 -30.62 25.33
C ILE A 474 0.69 -30.97 25.11
N GLY A 475 0.16 -31.94 25.85
CA GLY A 475 -1.23 -32.38 25.72
C GLY A 475 -1.50 -33.33 24.54
N ASP A 476 -2.77 -33.52 24.21
CA ASP A 476 -3.22 -34.49 23.20
C ASP A 476 -3.54 -33.78 21.87
N ASN A 477 -2.57 -33.72 20.94
CA ASN A 477 -2.75 -33.26 19.57
C ASN A 477 -1.71 -33.91 18.65
N ASP A 478 -2.14 -34.46 17.52
CA ASP A 478 -1.23 -34.99 16.51
C ASP A 478 -0.54 -33.86 15.73
N TRP A 479 0.80 -33.81 15.80
CA TRP A 479 1.66 -32.84 15.11
C TRP A 479 2.27 -33.35 13.81
#